data_AF-A0A0J9TH65-F1
#
_entry.id   AF-A0A0J9TH65-F1
#
_cell.length_a   1.000
_cell.length_b   1.000
_cell.length_c   1.000
_cell.angle_alpha   90.00
_cell.angle_beta   90.00
_cell.angle_gamma   90.00
#
_symmetry.space_group_name_H-M   'P 1'
#
loop_
_entity.id
_entity.type
_entity.pdbx_description
1 polymer ?
#
loop_
_entity_poly.entity_id
_entity_poly.type
_entity_poly.pdbx_seq_one_letter_code
_entity_poly.pdbx_strand_id
1 'polypeptide(L)'
;QEKSAKALNLNTLYEALFPEKEKSKFDEQCKLLDNHNKTYVGVRELCSKFARALEKAAELKDKKEEHKNSCNYLHYWLYDEIGRIKTVDRSKKMDSIPFFNVLIDAVNKVNEQIKVGKCTLTFDKNVTLDELVKRKISYIYFKKYNDIKGNIKPEKKDECSKYFTYLTNFKSLYD
;
A
#
# COMPACT_ATOMS: atom_id res chain seq x y z
N GLN A 1 7.03 0.78 9.92
CA GLN A 1 5.78 0.02 10.16
C GLN A 1 5.80 -1.38 9.52
N GLU A 2 6.11 -1.52 8.23
CA GLU A 2 6.16 -2.85 7.58
C GLU A 2 7.24 -3.78 8.17
N LYS A 3 8.39 -3.23 8.57
CA LYS A 3 9.45 -4.00 9.28
C LYS A 3 8.98 -4.55 10.63
N SER A 4 8.28 -3.74 11.43
CA SER A 4 7.74 -4.19 12.74
C SER A 4 6.56 -5.15 12.57
N ALA A 5 5.73 -4.97 11.52
CA ALA A 5 4.70 -5.93 11.16
C ALA A 5 5.29 -7.29 10.74
N LYS A 6 6.40 -7.29 9.98
CA LYS A 6 7.11 -8.51 9.57
C LYS A 6 7.64 -9.32 10.74
N ALA A 7 8.19 -8.66 11.77
CA ALA A 7 8.67 -9.32 12.98
C ALA A 7 7.55 -10.04 13.78
N LEU A 8 6.29 -9.70 13.49
CA LEU A 8 5.08 -10.29 14.09
C LEU A 8 4.29 -11.17 13.10
N ASN A 9 4.82 -11.43 11.91
CA ASN A 9 4.13 -12.13 10.82
C ASN A 9 2.77 -11.50 10.43
N LEU A 10 2.63 -10.19 10.62
CA LEU A 10 1.41 -9.43 10.30
C LEU A 10 1.41 -8.86 8.88
N ASN A 11 2.51 -9.05 8.12
CA ASN A 11 2.72 -8.51 6.77
C ASN A 11 2.43 -9.52 5.64
N THR A 12 1.79 -10.65 5.93
CA THR A 12 1.51 -11.71 4.95
C THR A 12 0.84 -11.20 3.67
N LEU A 13 -0.07 -10.23 3.80
CA LEU A 13 -0.74 -9.62 2.66
C LEU A 13 0.22 -8.80 1.78
N TYR A 14 1.19 -8.10 2.37
CA TYR A 14 2.23 -7.40 1.62
C TYR A 14 3.10 -8.40 0.85
N GLU A 15 3.51 -9.49 1.49
CA GLU A 15 4.38 -10.50 0.86
C GLU A 15 3.68 -11.19 -0.33
N ALA A 16 2.39 -11.47 -0.21
CA ALA A 16 1.60 -12.03 -1.31
C ALA A 16 1.48 -11.08 -2.52
N LEU A 17 1.43 -9.76 -2.29
CA LEU A 17 1.23 -8.76 -3.35
C LEU A 17 2.54 -8.27 -3.99
N PHE A 18 3.66 -8.36 -3.27
CA PHE A 18 4.92 -7.76 -3.71
C PHE A 18 6.10 -8.76 -3.71
N PRO A 19 6.04 -9.84 -4.51
CA PRO A 19 7.16 -10.78 -4.63
C PRO A 19 8.41 -10.09 -5.23
N GLU A 20 9.60 -10.42 -4.74
CA GLU A 20 10.84 -9.66 -5.01
C GLU A 20 11.34 -9.73 -6.47
N LYS A 21 10.92 -10.72 -7.27
CA LYS A 21 11.57 -11.05 -8.56
C LYS A 21 10.67 -11.01 -9.80
N GLU A 22 9.45 -10.52 -9.68
CA GLU A 22 8.50 -10.50 -10.81
C GLU A 22 8.40 -9.11 -11.45
N LYS A 23 8.28 -9.00 -12.76
CA LYS A 23 7.94 -7.73 -13.44
C LYS A 23 6.46 -7.72 -13.79
N SER A 24 5.84 -6.54 -13.81
CA SER A 24 4.46 -6.43 -14.28
C SER A 24 4.38 -6.70 -15.78
N LYS A 25 3.33 -7.38 -16.24
CA LYS A 25 3.04 -7.53 -17.68
C LYS A 25 2.56 -6.22 -18.31
N PHE A 26 2.19 -5.25 -17.48
CA PHE A 26 1.60 -3.98 -17.89
C PHE A 26 2.52 -2.77 -17.65
N ASP A 27 3.83 -3.01 -17.51
CA ASP A 27 4.84 -1.95 -17.29
C ASP A 27 4.79 -0.83 -18.34
N GLU A 28 4.39 -1.16 -19.57
CA GLU A 28 4.23 -0.21 -20.67
C GLU A 28 3.31 0.96 -20.32
N GLN A 29 2.24 0.71 -19.56
CA GLN A 29 1.30 1.76 -19.14
C GLN A 29 1.97 2.79 -18.22
N CYS A 30 3.03 2.39 -17.52
CA CYS A 30 3.78 3.26 -16.60
C CYS A 30 4.78 4.17 -17.32
N LYS A 31 5.01 4.02 -18.63
CA LYS A 31 5.86 4.95 -19.41
C LYS A 31 5.31 6.37 -19.45
N LEU A 32 4.01 6.57 -19.22
CA LEU A 32 3.39 7.90 -19.07
C LEU A 32 4.06 8.74 -17.97
N LEU A 33 4.72 8.08 -17.02
CA LEU A 33 5.43 8.73 -15.92
C LEU A 33 6.92 9.01 -16.20
N ASP A 34 7.46 8.67 -17.37
CA ASP A 34 8.89 8.86 -17.68
C ASP A 34 9.35 10.31 -17.50
N ASN A 35 8.51 11.27 -17.91
CA ASN A 35 8.81 12.69 -17.72
C ASN A 35 8.78 13.10 -16.24
N HIS A 36 7.80 12.60 -15.48
CA HIS A 36 7.70 12.87 -14.04
C HIS A 36 8.83 12.20 -13.25
N ASN A 37 9.34 11.06 -13.71
CA ASN A 37 10.40 10.32 -13.05
C ASN A 37 11.73 11.09 -12.95
N LYS A 38 11.93 12.12 -13.78
CA LYS A 38 13.08 13.04 -13.70
C LYS A 38 13.04 13.88 -12.42
N THR A 39 11.85 14.31 -11.98
CA THR A 39 11.64 15.16 -10.79
C THR A 39 11.23 14.33 -9.57
N TYR A 40 10.42 13.31 -9.78
CA TYR A 40 9.89 12.39 -8.78
C TYR A 40 10.53 11.02 -8.98
N VAL A 41 11.83 10.96 -8.67
CA VAL A 41 12.65 9.77 -8.89
C VAL A 41 12.02 8.55 -8.22
N GLY A 42 11.75 7.51 -9.02
CA GLY A 42 11.12 6.27 -8.58
C GLY A 42 9.61 6.19 -8.83
N VAL A 43 8.96 7.26 -9.32
CA VAL A 43 7.52 7.24 -9.59
C VAL A 43 7.12 6.23 -10.68
N ARG A 44 7.95 6.04 -11.70
CA ARG A 44 7.69 5.00 -12.71
C ARG A 44 7.80 3.62 -12.11
N GLU A 45 8.84 3.37 -11.33
CA GLU A 45 9.03 2.09 -10.63
C GLU A 45 7.87 1.81 -9.66
N LEU A 46 7.38 2.84 -8.96
CA LEU A 46 6.19 2.76 -8.11
C LEU A 46 4.97 2.30 -8.91
N CYS A 47 4.71 2.92 -10.07
CA CYS A 47 3.62 2.49 -10.95
C CYS A 47 3.76 1.01 -11.35
N SER A 48 4.95 0.60 -11.79
CA SER A 48 5.24 -0.77 -12.19
C SER A 48 5.03 -1.77 -11.05
N LYS A 49 5.46 -1.40 -9.83
CA LYS A 49 5.29 -2.19 -8.62
C LYS A 49 3.81 -2.31 -8.24
N PHE A 50 3.03 -1.24 -8.37
CA PHE A 50 1.59 -1.25 -8.15
C PHE A 50 0.85 -2.08 -9.19
N ALA A 51 1.22 -1.95 -10.47
CA ALA A 51 0.67 -2.72 -11.58
C ALA A 51 0.81 -4.23 -11.35
N ARG A 52 2.01 -4.68 -10.94
CA ARG A 52 2.26 -6.06 -10.54
C ARG A 52 1.40 -6.50 -9.36
N ALA A 53 1.21 -5.63 -8.38
CA ALA A 53 0.40 -5.93 -7.21
C ALA A 53 -1.09 -6.07 -7.54
N LEU A 54 -1.60 -5.32 -8.53
CA LEU A 54 -2.94 -5.52 -9.09
C LEU A 54 -3.08 -6.90 -9.75
N GLU A 55 -2.06 -7.32 -10.51
CA GLU A 55 -2.02 -8.67 -11.10
C GLU A 55 -2.09 -9.75 -10.01
N LYS A 56 -1.28 -9.62 -8.94
CA LYS A 56 -1.30 -10.55 -7.80
C LYS A 56 -2.61 -10.55 -7.03
N ALA A 57 -3.21 -9.39 -6.81
CA ALA A 57 -4.53 -9.32 -6.22
C ALA A 57 -5.55 -10.07 -7.09
N ALA A 58 -5.50 -9.90 -8.41
CA ALA A 58 -6.43 -10.55 -9.34
C ALA A 58 -6.29 -12.08 -9.41
N GLU A 59 -5.07 -12.61 -9.23
CA GLU A 59 -4.83 -14.05 -9.10
C GLU A 59 -5.61 -14.68 -7.92
N LEU A 60 -5.96 -13.89 -6.90
CA LEU A 60 -6.71 -14.35 -5.72
C LEU A 60 -8.23 -14.39 -5.92
N LYS A 61 -8.75 -14.15 -7.13
CA LYS A 61 -10.19 -14.05 -7.44
C LYS A 61 -11.08 -15.15 -6.83
N ASP A 62 -10.58 -16.38 -6.71
CA ASP A 62 -11.34 -17.53 -6.22
C ASP A 62 -11.38 -17.56 -4.67
N LYS A 63 -10.54 -16.76 -4.02
CA LYS A 63 -10.45 -16.59 -2.57
C LYS A 63 -11.05 -15.25 -2.17
N LYS A 64 -12.39 -15.18 -2.19
CA LYS A 64 -13.17 -13.93 -2.08
C LYS A 64 -12.69 -12.95 -0.99
N GLU A 65 -12.42 -13.43 0.22
CA GLU A 65 -11.98 -12.56 1.33
C GLU A 65 -10.53 -12.08 1.17
N GLU A 66 -9.62 -12.94 0.71
CA GLU A 66 -8.22 -12.60 0.45
C GLU A 66 -8.08 -11.62 -0.73
N HIS A 67 -8.87 -11.84 -1.79
CA HIS A 67 -9.02 -10.92 -2.93
C HIS A 67 -9.49 -9.55 -2.46
N LYS A 68 -10.61 -9.51 -1.73
CA LYS A 68 -11.18 -8.26 -1.20
C LYS A 68 -10.20 -7.52 -0.31
N ASN A 69 -9.55 -8.21 0.62
CA ASN A 69 -8.57 -7.59 1.52
C ASN A 69 -7.34 -7.08 0.76
N SER A 70 -6.89 -7.81 -0.26
CA SER A 70 -5.79 -7.40 -1.15
C SER A 70 -6.13 -6.12 -1.90
N CYS A 71 -7.27 -6.09 -2.60
CA CYS A 71 -7.70 -4.90 -3.33
C CYS A 71 -7.90 -3.68 -2.42
N ASN A 72 -8.47 -3.87 -1.22
CA ASN A 72 -8.64 -2.78 -0.26
C ASN A 72 -7.29 -2.28 0.30
N TYR A 73 -6.31 -3.15 0.46
CA TYR A 73 -4.99 -2.74 0.96
C TYR A 73 -4.21 -1.92 -0.07
N LEU A 74 -4.33 -2.22 -1.35
CA LEU A 74 -3.52 -1.62 -2.41
C LEU A 74 -3.62 -0.09 -2.46
N HIS A 75 -4.83 0.49 -2.40
CA HIS A 75 -4.95 1.95 -2.48
C HIS A 75 -4.27 2.65 -1.29
N TYR A 76 -4.39 2.08 -0.08
CA TYR A 76 -3.69 2.59 1.09
C TYR A 76 -2.17 2.45 0.95
N TRP A 77 -1.71 1.30 0.46
CA TRP A 77 -0.30 1.07 0.21
C TRP A 77 0.29 2.10 -0.76
N LEU A 78 -0.44 2.44 -1.83
CA LEU A 78 0.01 3.42 -2.82
C LEU A 78 0.28 4.79 -2.19
N TYR A 79 -0.59 5.26 -1.29
CA TYR A 79 -0.40 6.54 -0.61
C TYR A 79 0.90 6.60 0.21
N ASP A 80 1.19 5.56 0.99
CA ASP A 80 2.43 5.50 1.76
C ASP A 80 3.66 5.53 0.86
N GLU A 81 3.66 4.81 -0.26
CA GLU A 81 4.80 4.82 -1.18
C GLU A 81 4.95 6.14 -1.93
N ILE A 82 3.85 6.81 -2.31
CA ILE A 82 3.90 8.19 -2.82
C ILE A 82 4.57 9.12 -1.79
N GLY A 83 4.20 8.99 -0.51
CA GLY A 83 4.78 9.78 0.58
C GLY A 83 6.25 9.48 0.90
N ARG A 84 6.83 8.42 0.33
CA ARG A 84 8.26 8.09 0.45
C ARG A 84 9.11 8.70 -0.64
N ILE A 85 8.50 9.23 -1.71
CA ILE A 85 9.23 9.96 -2.76
C ILE A 85 9.72 11.28 -2.17
N LYS A 86 11.04 11.48 -2.12
CA LYS A 86 11.68 12.61 -1.41
C LYS A 86 11.18 14.00 -1.82
N THR A 87 10.80 14.17 -3.08
CA THR A 87 10.36 15.45 -3.64
C THR A 87 8.85 15.72 -3.47
N VAL A 88 8.12 14.81 -2.83
CA VAL A 88 6.70 14.97 -2.55
C VAL A 88 6.49 15.71 -1.23
N ASP A 89 5.75 16.82 -1.28
CA ASP A 89 5.25 17.52 -0.10
C ASP A 89 3.97 16.84 0.40
N ARG A 90 4.05 16.19 1.56
CA ARG A 90 2.95 15.40 2.14
C ARG A 90 1.83 16.26 2.74
N SER A 91 2.08 17.55 2.98
CA SER A 91 1.07 18.50 3.45
C SER A 91 0.05 18.85 2.36
N LYS A 92 0.39 18.60 1.10
CA LYS A 92 -0.44 18.90 -0.06
C LYS A 92 -1.54 17.88 -0.27
N LYS A 93 -2.63 18.33 -0.89
CA LYS A 93 -3.70 17.45 -1.37
C LYS A 93 -3.19 16.57 -2.50
N MET A 94 -3.72 15.36 -2.58
CA MET A 94 -3.25 14.38 -3.55
C MET A 94 -3.39 14.86 -5.00
N ASP A 95 -4.49 15.54 -5.35
CA ASP A 95 -4.70 16.14 -6.68
C ASP A 95 -3.67 17.22 -7.07
N SER A 96 -3.08 17.89 -6.09
CA SER A 96 -2.06 18.92 -6.32
C SER A 96 -0.66 18.35 -6.54
N ILE A 97 -0.45 17.05 -6.34
CA ILE A 97 0.83 16.38 -6.65
C ILE A 97 0.90 16.19 -8.17
N PRO A 98 1.89 16.79 -8.86
CA PRO A 98 1.86 16.90 -10.33
C PRO A 98 1.75 15.59 -11.11
N PHE A 99 2.33 14.50 -10.61
CA PHE A 99 2.27 13.20 -11.27
C PHE A 99 1.04 12.37 -10.90
N PHE A 100 0.25 12.78 -9.89
CA PHE A 100 -0.75 11.91 -9.29
C PHE A 100 -1.84 11.51 -10.29
N ASN A 101 -2.42 12.45 -11.02
CA ASN A 101 -3.44 12.10 -12.03
C ASN A 101 -2.87 11.19 -13.12
N VAL A 102 -1.63 11.43 -13.56
CA VAL A 102 -0.94 10.57 -14.55
C VAL A 102 -0.71 9.16 -14.01
N LEU A 103 -0.34 9.04 -12.72
CA LEU A 103 -0.19 7.76 -12.04
C LEU A 103 -1.54 7.02 -11.94
N ILE A 104 -2.61 7.71 -11.53
CA ILE A 104 -3.95 7.11 -11.45
C ILE A 104 -4.44 6.63 -12.81
N ASP A 105 -4.22 7.42 -13.86
CA ASP A 105 -4.58 7.03 -15.22
C ASP A 105 -3.81 5.80 -15.70
N ALA A 106 -2.50 5.74 -15.42
CA ALA A 106 -1.66 4.59 -15.75
C ALA A 106 -2.16 3.31 -15.04
N VAL A 107 -2.41 3.36 -13.73
CA VAL A 107 -2.85 2.18 -12.97
C VAL A 107 -4.29 1.77 -13.29
N ASN A 108 -5.16 2.72 -13.65
CA ASN A 108 -6.51 2.39 -14.13
C ASN A 108 -6.45 1.64 -15.47
N LYS A 109 -5.60 2.08 -16.41
CA LYS A 109 -5.38 1.36 -17.68
C LYS A 109 -4.83 -0.05 -17.46
N VAL A 110 -3.94 -0.23 -16.48
CA VAL A 110 -3.49 -1.57 -16.07
C VAL A 110 -4.69 -2.40 -15.58
N ASN A 111 -5.47 -1.86 -14.66
CA ASN A 111 -6.60 -2.57 -14.06
C ASN A 111 -7.72 -2.91 -15.06
N GLU A 112 -7.91 -2.08 -16.10
CA GLU A 112 -8.84 -2.35 -17.21
C GLU A 112 -8.38 -3.54 -18.08
N GLN A 113 -7.07 -3.78 -18.20
CA GLN A 113 -6.52 -4.92 -18.93
C GLN A 113 -6.65 -6.25 -18.15
N ILE A 114 -6.89 -6.18 -16.84
CA ILE A 114 -7.17 -7.33 -15.99
C ILE A 114 -8.63 -7.77 -16.21
N LYS A 115 -8.83 -8.84 -17.00
CA LYS A 115 -10.18 -9.32 -17.37
C LYS A 115 -10.97 -9.94 -16.23
N VAL A 116 -10.28 -10.61 -15.30
CA VAL A 116 -10.91 -11.35 -14.19
C VAL A 116 -10.18 -11.00 -12.90
N GLY A 117 -10.93 -10.79 -11.81
CA GLY A 117 -10.34 -10.46 -10.51
C GLY A 117 -9.83 -9.02 -10.41
N LYS A 118 -10.20 -8.12 -11.32
CA LYS A 118 -9.80 -6.71 -11.22
C LYS A 118 -10.28 -6.08 -9.92
N CYS A 119 -9.48 -5.18 -9.38
CA CYS A 119 -9.84 -4.44 -8.17
C CYS A 119 -10.73 -3.25 -8.52
N THR A 120 -11.60 -2.84 -7.59
CA THR A 120 -12.21 -1.50 -7.65
C THR A 120 -11.24 -0.52 -7.04
N LEU A 121 -10.71 0.39 -7.85
CA LEU A 121 -9.75 1.40 -7.40
C LEU A 121 -10.48 2.71 -7.10
N THR A 122 -10.40 3.15 -5.86
CA THR A 122 -10.93 4.44 -5.40
C THR A 122 -9.82 5.23 -4.74
N PHE A 123 -9.61 6.46 -5.21
CA PHE A 123 -8.59 7.33 -4.65
C PHE A 123 -9.18 8.66 -4.21
N ASP A 124 -8.99 9.00 -2.94
CA ASP A 124 -9.28 10.31 -2.38
C ASP A 124 -8.30 11.36 -2.92
N LYS A 125 -8.83 12.32 -3.66
CA LYS A 125 -8.02 13.36 -4.33
C LYS A 125 -7.92 14.66 -3.52
N ASN A 126 -8.97 14.98 -2.76
CA ASN A 126 -9.14 16.26 -2.07
C ASN A 126 -8.58 16.28 -0.64
N VAL A 127 -7.91 15.19 -0.23
CA VAL A 127 -7.36 14.98 1.11
C VAL A 127 -5.84 15.10 1.04
N THR A 128 -5.21 15.59 2.11
CA THR A 128 -3.75 15.67 2.19
C THR A 128 -3.12 14.29 2.19
N LEU A 129 -1.94 14.16 1.60
CA LEU A 129 -1.22 12.89 1.58
C LEU A 129 -0.90 12.39 2.99
N ASP A 130 -0.53 13.28 3.91
CA ASP A 130 -0.31 12.93 5.32
C ASP A 130 -1.53 12.28 5.98
N GLU A 131 -2.72 12.83 5.75
CA GLU A 131 -3.96 12.27 6.29
C GLU A 131 -4.24 10.88 5.67
N LEU A 132 -4.00 10.70 4.37
CA LEU A 132 -4.19 9.41 3.71
C LEU A 132 -3.20 8.33 4.22
N VAL A 133 -1.96 8.71 4.51
CA VAL A 133 -0.98 7.84 5.16
C VAL A 133 -1.46 7.44 6.56
N LYS A 134 -1.99 8.38 7.36
CA LYS A 134 -2.60 8.09 8.67
C LYS A 134 -3.79 7.13 8.55
N ARG A 135 -4.64 7.27 7.53
CA ARG A 135 -5.75 6.32 7.28
C ARG A 135 -5.28 4.91 6.96
N LYS A 136 -4.19 4.72 6.20
CA LYS A 136 -3.55 3.39 6.00
C LYS A 136 -3.23 2.75 7.34
N ILE A 137 -2.61 3.51 8.24
CA ILE A 137 -2.23 3.07 9.57
C ILE A 137 -3.48 2.65 10.35
N SER A 138 -4.52 3.48 10.42
CA SER A 138 -5.77 3.12 11.12
C SER A 138 -6.38 1.84 10.54
N TYR A 139 -6.45 1.73 9.21
CA TYR A 139 -6.99 0.56 8.52
C TYR A 139 -6.25 -0.73 8.91
N ILE A 140 -4.91 -0.71 8.88
CA ILE A 140 -4.08 -1.88 9.26
C ILE A 140 -4.34 -2.24 10.73
N TYR A 141 -4.38 -1.26 11.62
CA TYR A 141 -4.64 -1.49 13.04
C TYR A 141 -5.99 -2.19 13.26
N PHE A 142 -7.07 -1.65 12.69
CA PHE A 142 -8.41 -2.23 12.84
C PHE A 142 -8.50 -3.63 12.22
N LYS A 143 -7.87 -3.86 11.06
CA LYS A 143 -7.83 -5.18 10.42
C LYS A 143 -7.05 -6.21 11.23
N LYS A 144 -6.05 -5.78 11.99
CA LYS A 144 -5.19 -6.66 12.81
C LYS A 144 -5.56 -6.68 14.28
N TYR A 145 -6.56 -5.93 14.71
CA TYR A 145 -6.92 -5.78 16.13
C TYR A 145 -7.16 -7.14 16.82
N ASN A 146 -7.94 -8.03 16.22
CA ASN A 146 -8.22 -9.34 16.79
C ASN A 146 -6.98 -10.24 16.84
N ASP A 147 -6.15 -10.22 15.78
CA ASP A 147 -4.87 -10.94 15.74
C ASP A 147 -3.94 -10.45 16.85
N ILE A 148 -3.81 -9.13 17.00
CA ILE A 148 -2.98 -8.52 18.04
C ILE A 148 -3.51 -8.88 19.43
N LYS A 149 -4.81 -8.70 19.66
CA LYS A 149 -5.46 -8.99 20.95
C LYS A 149 -5.30 -10.45 21.36
N GLY A 150 -5.47 -11.39 20.43
CA GLY A 150 -5.37 -12.83 20.71
C GLY A 150 -3.94 -13.33 20.95
N ASN A 151 -2.94 -12.64 20.40
CA ASN A 151 -1.54 -13.05 20.50
C ASN A 151 -0.77 -12.38 21.65
N ILE A 152 -1.29 -11.32 22.26
CA ILE A 152 -0.69 -10.73 23.46
C ILE A 152 -1.00 -11.63 24.67
N LYS A 153 0.00 -12.42 25.08
CA LYS A 153 -0.07 -13.28 26.28
C LYS A 153 0.87 -12.73 27.36
N PRO A 154 0.37 -12.41 28.57
CA PRO A 154 1.18 -11.84 29.66
C PRO A 154 2.39 -12.71 30.05
N GLU A 155 2.25 -14.03 29.88
CA GLU A 155 3.26 -15.04 30.22
C GLU A 155 4.49 -15.00 29.30
N LYS A 156 4.39 -14.39 28.11
CA LYS A 156 5.46 -14.33 27.11
C LYS A 156 6.02 -12.90 26.96
N LYS A 157 6.89 -12.50 27.91
CA LYS A 157 7.46 -11.14 27.98
C LYS A 157 8.12 -10.65 26.67
N ASP A 158 8.79 -11.52 25.93
CA ASP A 158 9.46 -11.16 24.67
C ASP A 158 8.48 -10.87 23.53
N GLU A 159 7.39 -11.64 23.42
CA GLU A 159 6.32 -11.36 22.45
C GLU A 159 5.60 -10.06 22.82
N CYS A 160 5.34 -9.84 24.11
CA CYS A 160 4.74 -8.62 24.63
C CYS A 160 5.56 -7.36 24.25
N SER A 161 6.89 -7.44 24.36
CA SER A 161 7.79 -6.34 23.97
C SER A 161 7.70 -6.01 22.48
N LYS A 162 7.61 -7.01 21.60
CA LYS A 162 7.45 -6.79 20.15
C LYS A 162 6.10 -6.14 19.82
N TYR A 163 5.01 -6.59 20.43
CA TYR A 163 3.70 -5.98 20.27
C TYR A 163 3.66 -4.56 20.83
N PHE A 164 4.32 -4.30 21.96
CA PHE A 164 4.46 -2.96 22.51
C PHE A 164 5.21 -2.03 21.55
N THR A 165 6.36 -2.46 21.00
CA THR A 165 7.07 -1.69 19.96
C THR A 165 6.20 -1.44 18.75
N TYR A 166 5.44 -2.43 18.29
CA TYR A 166 4.49 -2.26 17.19
C TYR A 166 3.45 -1.18 17.53
N LEU A 167 2.74 -1.30 18.66
CA LEU A 167 1.71 -0.35 19.08
C LEU A 167 2.25 1.06 19.33
N THR A 168 3.45 1.20 19.91
CA THR A 168 4.11 2.50 20.12
C THR A 168 4.44 3.19 18.80
N ASN A 169 4.92 2.44 17.80
CA ASN A 169 5.12 2.98 16.45
C ASN A 169 3.81 3.45 15.80
N PHE A 170 2.67 2.85 16.15
CA PHE A 170 1.36 3.35 15.70
C PHE A 170 0.96 4.63 16.42
N LYS A 171 1.18 4.69 17.74
CA LYS A 171 0.84 5.87 18.55
C LYS A 171 1.58 7.12 18.08
N SER A 172 2.89 7.01 17.82
CA SER A 172 3.72 8.14 17.38
C SER A 172 3.34 8.75 16.02
N LEU A 173 2.33 8.21 15.34
CA LEU A 173 1.81 8.75 14.08
C LEU A 173 0.62 9.69 14.31
N TYR A 174 0.09 9.73 15.53
CA TYR A 174 -1.02 10.59 15.97
C TYR A 174 -0.63 11.60 17.05
N ASP A 175 0.56 11.45 17.64
CA ASP A 175 1.23 12.43 18.51
C ASP A 175 2.06 13.41 17.66
#